data_AF-A0A7X7D2A6-F1
#
_entry.id   AF-A0A7X7D2A6-F1
#
_cell.length_a   1.000
_cell.length_b   1.000
_cell.length_c   1.000
_cell.angle_alpha   90.00
_cell.angle_beta   90.00
_cell.angle_gamma   90.00
#
_symmetry.space_group_name_H-M   'P 1'
#
loop_
_entity.id
_entity.type
_entity.pdbx_description
1 polymer ?
#
loop_
_entity_poly.entity_id
_entity_poly.type
_entity_poly.pdbx_seq_one_letter_code
_entity_poly.pdbx_strand_id
1 'polypeptide(L)'
;MPLTERSRHKLYETFTDLVDDEKAVEEMLSYFPARDVEEPVTKDFLRAELQREIGTVRLEIGTVRLEISDLRTEVQQMARNTQIWIISTGLSLAGLTLAGLTFAVTRFA
;
A
#
# COMPACT_ATOMS: atom_id res chain seq x y z
N MET A 1 -17.16 14.76 -22.04
CA MET A 1 -16.01 15.66 -21.81
C MET A 1 -16.59 17.06 -21.62
N PRO A 2 -16.32 17.80 -20.54
CA PRO A 2 -16.95 19.10 -20.31
C PRO A 2 -16.44 20.15 -21.32
N LEU A 3 -17.32 21.06 -21.75
CA LEU A 3 -16.96 22.19 -22.61
C LEU A 3 -16.78 23.46 -21.77
N THR A 4 -15.89 24.35 -22.21
CA THR A 4 -15.78 25.70 -21.62
C THR A 4 -17.00 26.54 -22.03
N GLU A 5 -17.45 27.45 -21.18
CA GLU A 5 -18.56 28.39 -21.46
C GLU A 5 -18.44 29.06 -22.83
N ARG A 6 -17.24 29.58 -23.17
CA ARG A 6 -16.97 30.23 -24.47
C ARG A 6 -17.15 29.27 -25.65
N SER A 7 -16.68 28.03 -25.53
CA SER A 7 -16.83 27.03 -26.59
C SER A 7 -18.28 26.57 -26.71
N ARG A 8 -18.97 26.35 -25.57
CA ARG A 8 -20.38 25.98 -25.53
C ARG A 8 -21.25 27.05 -26.17
N HIS A 9 -21.03 28.32 -25.85
CA HIS A 9 -21.79 29.44 -26.41
C HIS A 9 -21.58 29.57 -27.92
N LYS A 10 -20.32 29.47 -28.39
CA LYS A 10 -20.01 29.52 -29.83
C LYS A 10 -20.61 28.34 -30.60
N LEU A 11 -20.61 27.15 -30.01
CA LEU A 11 -21.24 25.96 -30.59
C LEU A 11 -22.77 26.09 -30.60
N TYR A 12 -23.37 26.65 -29.55
CA TYR A 12 -24.81 26.93 -29.50
C TYR A 12 -25.24 27.86 -30.63
N GLU A 13 -24.59 29.02 -30.79
CA GLU A 13 -24.92 29.94 -31.89
C GLU A 13 -24.75 29.28 -33.26
N THR A 14 -23.60 28.61 -33.50
CA THR A 14 -23.29 28.04 -34.82
C THR A 14 -24.24 26.90 -35.18
N PHE A 15 -24.59 26.03 -34.22
CA PHE A 15 -25.47 24.90 -34.49
C PHE A 15 -26.94 25.31 -34.56
N THR A 16 -27.36 26.33 -33.80
CA THR A 16 -28.73 26.84 -33.90
C THR A 16 -28.99 27.42 -35.29
N ASP A 17 -28.03 28.18 -35.84
CA ASP A 17 -28.10 28.70 -37.21
C ASP A 17 -28.08 27.59 -38.29
N LEU A 18 -27.37 26.49 -38.05
CA LEU A 18 -27.20 25.41 -39.04
C LEU A 18 -28.38 24.42 -39.04
N VAL A 19 -28.89 24.10 -37.85
CA VAL A 19 -29.89 23.05 -37.64
C VAL A 19 -31.31 23.60 -37.66
N ASP A 20 -31.49 24.90 -37.36
CA ASP A 20 -32.79 25.59 -37.24
C ASP A 20 -33.76 24.88 -36.26
N ASP A 21 -33.19 24.13 -35.30
CA ASP A 21 -33.91 23.45 -34.22
C ASP A 21 -33.14 23.64 -32.91
N GLU A 22 -33.56 24.67 -32.16
CA GLU A 22 -32.94 25.07 -30.91
C GLU A 22 -33.00 23.95 -29.84
N LYS A 23 -34.07 23.14 -29.84
CA LYS A 23 -34.25 22.05 -28.87
C LYS A 23 -33.30 20.89 -29.14
N ALA A 24 -33.09 20.55 -30.40
CA ALA A 24 -32.13 19.51 -30.78
C ALA A 24 -30.69 19.90 -30.38
N VAL A 25 -30.34 21.19 -30.55
CA VAL A 25 -29.03 21.73 -30.16
C VAL A 25 -28.87 21.75 -28.64
N GLU A 26 -29.90 22.15 -27.90
CA GLU A 26 -29.89 22.13 -26.44
C GLU A 26 -29.74 20.70 -25.89
N GLU A 27 -30.47 19.73 -26.46
CA GLU A 27 -30.37 18.32 -26.12
C GLU A 27 -28.97 17.77 -26.43
N MET A 28 -28.38 18.12 -27.59
CA MET A 28 -27.00 17.77 -27.92
C MET A 28 -25.98 18.35 -26.94
N LEU A 29 -26.13 19.61 -26.54
CA LEU A 29 -25.20 20.28 -25.64
C LEU A 29 -25.39 19.85 -24.18
N SER A 30 -26.53 19.26 -23.81
CA SER A 30 -26.77 18.69 -22.48
C SER A 30 -25.80 17.55 -22.13
N TYR A 31 -25.32 16.81 -23.15
CA TYR A 31 -24.25 15.81 -23.01
C TYR A 31 -22.87 16.42 -22.70
N PHE A 32 -22.74 17.76 -22.84
CA PHE A 32 -21.53 18.53 -22.62
C PHE A 32 -21.78 19.63 -21.59
N PRO A 33 -21.96 19.28 -20.31
CA PRO A 33 -22.21 20.26 -19.26
C PRO A 33 -21.10 21.32 -19.24
N ALA A 34 -21.47 22.60 -19.13
CA ALA A 34 -20.50 23.64 -18.87
C ALA A 34 -19.95 23.42 -17.47
N ARG A 35 -18.64 23.15 -17.41
CA ARG A 35 -17.90 23.35 -16.17
C ARG A 35 -17.25 24.70 -16.29
N ASP A 36 -17.68 25.63 -15.44
CA ASP A 36 -16.82 26.72 -15.06
C ASP A 36 -15.58 26.09 -14.46
N VAL A 37 -14.45 26.30 -15.13
CA VAL A 37 -13.11 26.03 -14.59
C VAL A 37 -12.80 24.52 -14.56
N GLU A 38 -12.01 24.06 -15.55
CA GLU A 38 -10.87 23.21 -15.17
C GLU A 38 -10.16 24.02 -14.09
N GLU A 39 -10.20 23.57 -12.83
CA GLU A 39 -9.30 24.11 -11.81
C GLU A 39 -7.94 24.17 -12.48
N PRO A 40 -7.34 25.36 -12.69
CA PRO A 40 -6.09 25.43 -13.40
C PRO A 40 -5.11 24.62 -12.58
N VAL A 41 -4.80 23.43 -13.09
CA VAL A 41 -3.79 22.52 -12.54
C VAL A 41 -2.47 23.23 -12.81
N THR A 42 -2.15 24.19 -11.97
CA THR A 42 -0.92 24.95 -12.07
C THR A 42 0.24 23.99 -11.84
N LYS A 43 1.40 24.30 -12.43
CA LYS A 43 2.63 23.53 -12.16
C LYS A 43 2.92 23.45 -10.66
N ASP A 44 2.53 24.49 -9.91
CA ASP A 44 2.68 24.55 -8.47
C ASP A 44 1.70 23.62 -7.74
N PHE A 45 0.44 23.53 -8.19
CA PHE A 45 -0.52 22.55 -7.67
C PHE A 45 -0.04 21.11 -7.90
N LEU A 46 0.40 20.77 -9.12
CA LEU A 46 0.96 19.44 -9.39
C LEU A 46 2.20 19.15 -8.58
N ARG A 47 3.07 20.14 -8.39
CA ARG A 47 4.28 20.00 -7.57
C ARG A 47 3.92 19.78 -6.11
N ALA A 48 2.93 20.49 -5.58
CA ALA A 48 2.45 20.33 -4.21
C ALA A 48 1.82 18.95 -4.00
N GLU A 49 1.01 18.48 -4.95
CA GLU A 49 0.38 17.17 -4.86
C GLU A 49 1.40 16.03 -4.97
N LEU A 50 2.35 16.14 -5.91
CA LEU A 50 3.44 15.19 -6.02
C LEU A 50 4.32 15.17 -4.75
N GLN A 51 4.60 16.33 -4.15
CA GLN A 51 5.32 16.40 -2.88
C GLN A 51 4.55 15.74 -1.74
N ARG A 52 3.22 15.91 -1.71
CA ARG A 52 2.35 15.24 -0.75
C ARG A 52 2.42 13.71 -0.93
N GLU A 53 2.22 13.21 -2.15
CA GLU A 53 2.29 11.77 -2.44
C GLU A 53 3.66 11.18 -2.10
N ILE A 54 4.75 11.85 -2.48
CA ILE A 54 6.12 11.44 -2.10
C ILE A 54 6.28 11.42 -0.57
N GLY A 55 5.70 12.40 0.13
CA GLY A 55 5.68 12.45 1.59
C GLY A 55 4.97 11.24 2.20
N THR A 56 3.78 10.90 1.70
CA THR A 56 3.01 9.73 2.12
C THR A 56 3.79 8.44 1.88
N VAL A 57 4.33 8.24 0.68
CA VAL A 57 5.12 7.04 0.33
C VAL A 57 6.35 6.90 1.23
N ARG A 58 7.02 8.02 1.56
CA ARG A 58 8.16 7.99 2.50
C ARG A 58 7.76 7.55 3.90
N LEU A 59 6.59 7.97 4.38
CA LEU A 59 6.06 7.54 5.67
C LEU A 59 5.73 6.04 5.65
N GLU A 60 5.05 5.56 4.60
CA GLU A 60 4.74 4.14 4.43
C GLU A 60 6.00 3.27 4.39
N ILE A 61 7.03 3.69 3.64
CA ILE A 61 8.34 3.00 3.62
C ILE A 61 8.97 3.01 5.02
N GLY A 62 8.83 4.10 5.77
CA GLY A 62 9.30 4.20 7.16
C GLY A 62 8.63 3.15 8.06
N THR A 63 7.31 3.04 7.99
CA THR A 63 6.52 2.05 8.73
C THR A 63 6.91 0.63 8.36
N VAL A 64 6.98 0.30 7.07
CA VAL A 64 7.38 -1.04 6.61
C VAL A 64 8.78 -1.41 7.10
N ARG A 65 9.72 -0.45 7.14
CA ARG A 65 11.07 -0.71 7.68
C ARG A 65 11.04 -1.05 9.18
N LEU A 66 10.18 -0.39 9.95
CA LEU A 66 10.00 -0.71 11.38
C LEU A 66 9.40 -2.11 11.55
N GLU A 67 8.34 -2.44 10.81
CA GLU A 67 7.71 -3.77 10.84
C GLU A 67 8.70 -4.89 10.48
N ILE A 68 9.55 -4.68 9.47
CA ILE A 68 10.61 -5.64 9.11
C ILE A 68 11.65 -5.78 10.24
N SER A 69 12.01 -4.67 10.89
CA SER A 69 12.93 -4.70 12.04
C SER A 69 12.34 -5.52 13.18
N ASP A 70 11.07 -5.29 13.51
CA ASP A 70 10.37 -5.99 14.57
C ASP A 70 10.24 -7.49 14.26
N LEU A 71 9.80 -7.85 13.05
CA LEU A 71 9.75 -9.24 12.59
C LEU A 71 11.12 -9.92 12.67
N ARG A 72 12.20 -9.22 12.32
CA ARG A 72 13.55 -9.75 12.45
C ARG A 72 13.91 -10.04 13.90
N THR A 73 13.54 -9.16 14.83
CA THR A 73 13.78 -9.39 16.26
C THR A 73 12.97 -10.56 16.81
N GLU A 74 11.72 -10.70 16.37
CA GLU A 74 10.84 -11.81 16.75
C GLU A 74 11.38 -13.16 16.26
N VAL A 75 11.80 -13.22 14.99
CA VAL A 75 12.44 -14.43 14.43
C VAL A 75 13.72 -14.79 15.18
N GLN A 76 14.55 -13.81 15.51
CA GLN A 76 15.75 -14.06 16.31
C GLN A 76 15.41 -14.56 17.72
N GLN A 77 14.37 -14.02 18.34
CA GLN A 77 13.91 -14.48 19.65
C GLN A 77 13.37 -15.91 19.59
N MET A 78 12.58 -16.23 18.56
CA MET A 78 12.08 -17.57 18.34
C MET A 78 13.23 -18.56 18.11
N ALA A 79 14.23 -18.19 17.31
CA ALA A 79 15.41 -19.02 17.08
C ALA A 79 16.19 -19.29 18.39
N ARG A 80 16.37 -18.27 19.24
CA ARG A 80 17.00 -18.43 20.57
C ARG A 80 16.21 -19.36 21.47
N ASN A 81 14.89 -19.18 21.54
CA ASN A 81 14.02 -20.02 22.36
C ASN A 81 14.08 -21.48 21.93
N THR A 82 14.00 -21.73 20.62
CA THR A 82 14.13 -23.07 20.04
C THR A 82 15.49 -23.68 20.34
N GLN A 83 16.58 -22.91 20.22
CA GLN A 83 17.92 -23.40 20.53
C GLN A 83 18.06 -23.79 22.01
N ILE A 84 17.55 -22.98 22.94
CA ILE A 84 17.58 -23.28 24.37
C ILE A 84 16.82 -24.58 24.65
N TRP A 85 15.64 -24.76 24.05
CA TRP A 85 14.84 -25.96 24.22
C TRP A 85 15.52 -27.22 23.66
N ILE A 86 16.19 -27.12 22.51
CA ILE A 86 16.95 -28.24 21.94
C ILE A 86 18.13 -28.60 22.86
N ILE A 87 18.88 -27.62 23.35
CA ILE A 87 20.01 -27.85 24.26
C ILE A 87 19.57 -28.51 25.56
N SER A 88 18.48 -28.02 26.18
CA SER A 88 17.99 -28.58 27.44
C SER A 88 17.51 -30.02 27.28
N THR A 89 16.81 -30.31 26.18
CA THR A 89 16.34 -31.67 25.84
C THR A 89 17.53 -32.60 25.56
N GLY A 90 18.50 -32.15 24.77
CA GLY A 90 19.72 -32.90 24.46
C GLY A 90 20.55 -33.23 25.70
N LEU A 91 20.77 -32.25 26.59
CA LEU A 91 21.46 -32.45 27.87
C LEU A 91 20.72 -33.46 28.77
N SER A 92 19.38 -33.37 28.82
CA SER A 92 18.56 -34.30 29.61
C SER A 92 18.69 -35.74 29.10
N LEU A 93 18.62 -35.93 27.78
CA LEU A 93 18.78 -37.25 27.15
C LEU A 93 20.19 -37.81 27.37
N ALA A 94 21.23 -36.99 27.21
CA ALA A 94 22.61 -37.41 27.48
C ALA A 94 22.83 -37.79 28.95
N GLY A 95 22.22 -37.05 29.89
CA GLY A 95 22.25 -37.38 31.30
C GLY A 95 21.59 -38.74 31.60
N LEU A 96 20.43 -39.01 30.99
CA LEU A 96 19.73 -40.29 31.15
C LEU A 96 20.51 -41.47 30.58
N THR A 97 21.15 -41.33 29.42
CA THR A 97 21.95 -42.41 28.83
C THR A 97 23.18 -42.70 29.68
N LEU A 98 23.89 -41.67 30.16
CA LEU A 98 25.03 -41.83 31.06
C LEU A 98 24.63 -42.46 32.39
N ALA A 99 23.51 -42.04 32.98
CA ALA A 99 22.97 -42.64 34.22
C ALA A 99 22.59 -44.11 34.02
N GLY A 100 21.97 -44.46 32.89
CA GLY A 100 21.63 -45.84 32.55
C GLY A 100 22.87 -46.73 32.38
N LEU A 101 23.90 -46.22 31.69
CA LEU A 101 25.18 -46.94 31.51
C LEU A 101 25.89 -47.16 32.84
N THR A 102 26.00 -46.14 33.68
CA THR A 102 26.64 -46.25 35.01
C THR A 102 25.88 -47.21 35.93
N PHE A 103 24.55 -47.18 35.91
CA PHE A 103 23.71 -48.13 36.65
C PHE A 103 23.91 -49.57 36.17
N ALA A 104 23.98 -49.81 34.86
CA ALA A 104 24.23 -51.14 34.31
C ALA A 104 25.62 -51.66 34.73
N VAL A 105 26.68 -50.84 34.60
CA VAL A 105 28.04 -51.24 35.01
C VAL A 105 28.07 -51.58 36.51
N THR A 106 27.53 -50.73 37.37
CA THR A 106 27.55 -50.97 38.83
C THR A 106 26.73 -52.17 39.28
N ARG A 107 25.73 -52.60 38.49
CA ARG A 107 24.88 -53.75 38.83
C ARG A 107 25.37 -55.08 38.27
N PHE A 108 26.11 -55.05 37.16
CA PHE A 108 26.58 -56.25 36.45
C PHE A 108 28.11 -56.49 36.53
N ALA A 109 28.89 -55.54 37.06
CA ALA A 109 30.28 -55.72 37.44
C ALA A 109 30.40 -56.20 38.90
#